data_AF-A0A956E8A9-F1
#
_entry.id   AF-A0A956E8A9-F1
#
_cell.length_a   1.000
_cell.length_b   1.000
_cell.length_c   1.000
_cell.angle_alpha   90.00
_cell.angle_beta   90.00
_cell.angle_gamma   90.00
#
_symmetry.space_group_name_H-M   'P 1'
#
loop_
_entity.id
_entity.type
_entity.pdbx_description
1 polymer ?
#
loop_
_entity_poly.entity_id
_entity_poly.type
_entity_poly.pdbx_seq_one_letter_code
_entity_poly.pdbx_strand_id
1 'polypeptide(L)'
;MDHAERDNASEPTGAEPVDSAEASADPVAKREETEREEHPRAPVEQAAPRAPRSSPLWRGPTLILVGALGCVTLMAANRHWGTWGVPVGALFALIASCGVLDLFEGWDQRDTPLAHRTTASELASRFIELAASSVVLAALLKLAVSGALMLSANSPRQQIAIAGTSITAAFLWLVVCVFRLGRGVGIWKLDERGQNRGLLQRHGFWLIVVTTLIYLPMLGSFSLTDPWETHYGEVTREMLAKDDWISLWWAQDGWFWSKPILDFWMQGLSFATFGVQYQPDQMLAGIAGGRFPQPEWAARFPVFLMSLGGTYALYRGMVLAVGRRAAFLGAVILITMPYWFFLTHQTMTDMPYVAPL
;
A
#
# COMPACT_ATOMS: atom_id res chain seq x y z
N MET A 1 -46.69 45.84 -43.71
CA MET A 1 -45.27 46.25 -43.79
C MET A 1 -44.56 45.12 -44.50
N ASP A 2 -44.86 45.00 -45.79
CA ASP A 2 -44.12 45.61 -46.92
C ASP A 2 -42.97 44.68 -47.30
N HIS A 3 -43.17 43.84 -48.33
CA HIS A 3 -42.82 44.09 -49.75
C HIS A 3 -41.29 44.09 -49.94
N ALA A 4 -40.64 43.40 -50.88
CA ALA A 4 -41.00 42.74 -52.14
C ALA A 4 -39.87 41.72 -52.44
N GLU A 5 -40.08 40.51 -52.98
CA GLU A 5 -40.59 40.12 -54.30
C GLU A 5 -39.70 40.58 -55.48
N ARG A 6 -39.16 39.58 -56.22
CA ARG A 6 -39.14 39.40 -57.71
C ARG A 6 -37.83 38.76 -58.18
N ASP A 7 -37.91 37.51 -58.65
CA ASP A 7 -38.10 37.09 -60.06
C ASP A 7 -36.78 37.22 -60.86
N ASN A 8 -36.35 36.28 -61.70
CA ASN A 8 -37.12 35.51 -62.65
C ASN A 8 -36.22 34.43 -63.32
N ALA A 9 -36.86 33.35 -63.82
CA ALA A 9 -36.58 32.63 -65.08
C ALA A 9 -35.17 32.02 -65.32
N SER A 10 -34.95 30.86 -65.94
CA SER A 10 -35.77 29.98 -66.79
C SER A 10 -34.91 28.73 -67.13
N GLU A 11 -35.53 27.55 -67.21
CA GLU A 11 -35.10 26.37 -68.00
C GLU A 11 -34.82 26.74 -69.49
N PRO A 12 -34.20 25.93 -70.39
CA PRO A 12 -34.29 24.45 -70.45
C PRO A 12 -33.12 23.66 -71.12
N THR A 13 -33.25 22.32 -71.10
CA THR A 13 -32.90 21.32 -72.15
C THR A 13 -31.59 21.39 -72.95
N GLY A 14 -30.87 20.26 -72.94
CA GLY A 14 -30.66 19.51 -74.19
C GLY A 14 -29.21 19.13 -74.55
N ALA A 15 -29.09 17.90 -75.08
CA ALA A 15 -28.03 17.36 -75.94
C ALA A 15 -26.83 16.63 -75.30
N GLU A 16 -26.93 15.29 -75.25
CA GLU A 16 -25.84 14.37 -75.60
C GLU A 16 -25.72 14.30 -77.15
N PRO A 17 -24.59 13.94 -77.81
CA PRO A 17 -23.75 12.76 -77.49
C PRO A 17 -22.24 12.84 -77.91
N VAL A 18 -21.56 11.67 -77.87
CA VAL A 18 -20.34 11.22 -78.60
C VAL A 18 -19.09 10.91 -77.75
N ASP A 19 -19.03 9.64 -77.36
CA ASP A 19 -17.98 8.62 -77.60
C ASP A 19 -16.48 9.02 -77.64
N SER A 20 -15.70 8.53 -76.67
CA SER A 20 -14.42 7.83 -76.92
C SER A 20 -13.86 7.17 -75.63
N ALA A 21 -13.86 5.84 -75.66
CA ALA A 21 -12.83 4.90 -75.23
C ALA A 21 -11.90 5.19 -74.01
N GLU A 22 -11.93 4.19 -73.12
CA GLU A 22 -10.80 3.56 -72.42
C GLU A 22 -10.21 4.12 -71.10
N ALA A 23 -10.24 3.20 -70.13
CA ALA A 23 -9.24 2.94 -69.08
C ALA A 23 -9.19 3.85 -67.85
N SER A 24 -9.69 3.34 -66.72
CA SER A 24 -8.80 2.84 -65.67
C SER A 24 -9.61 2.23 -64.52
N ALA A 25 -9.46 0.92 -64.35
CA ALA A 25 -9.90 0.22 -63.15
C ALA A 25 -8.97 0.62 -62.00
N ASP A 26 -9.58 1.05 -60.89
CA ASP A 26 -8.90 1.51 -59.69
C ASP A 26 -8.01 0.39 -59.10
N PRO A 27 -6.69 0.59 -58.87
CA PRO A 27 -5.77 -0.48 -58.50
C PRO A 27 -5.87 -0.90 -57.03
N VAL A 28 -6.72 -0.24 -56.24
CA VAL A 28 -6.80 -0.44 -54.78
C VAL A 28 -7.69 -1.64 -54.43
N ALA A 29 -8.76 -1.88 -55.17
CA ALA A 29 -9.71 -2.96 -54.88
C ALA A 29 -9.17 -4.37 -55.18
N LYS A 30 -8.18 -4.51 -56.10
CA LYS A 30 -7.54 -5.80 -56.41
C LYS A 30 -6.42 -6.19 -55.44
N ARG A 31 -5.95 -5.26 -54.60
CA ARG A 31 -4.90 -5.57 -53.62
C ARG A 31 -5.44 -6.26 -52.37
N GLU A 32 -6.71 -6.08 -52.03
CA GLU A 32 -7.29 -6.69 -50.82
C GLU A 32 -7.75 -8.15 -51.02
N GLU A 33 -7.98 -8.60 -52.25
CA GLU A 33 -8.35 -10.00 -52.54
C GLU A 33 -7.16 -10.93 -52.81
N THR A 34 -5.95 -10.38 -53.04
CA THR A 34 -4.77 -11.19 -53.44
C THR A 34 -3.75 -11.42 -52.32
N GLU A 35 -4.04 -11.02 -51.08
CA GLU A 35 -3.18 -11.26 -49.90
C GLU A 35 -3.84 -12.16 -48.84
N ARG A 36 -4.82 -12.98 -49.22
CA ARG A 36 -5.21 -14.17 -48.43
C ARG A 36 -4.37 -15.38 -48.82
N GLU A 37 -3.05 -15.23 -48.82
CA GLU A 37 -2.18 -16.40 -48.69
C GLU A 37 -2.33 -16.91 -47.26
N GLU A 38 -2.71 -18.18 -47.12
CA GLU A 38 -2.76 -18.91 -45.87
C GLU A 38 -1.41 -18.76 -45.16
N HIS A 39 -1.32 -17.85 -44.20
CA HIS A 39 -0.30 -17.95 -43.17
C HIS A 39 -0.50 -19.32 -42.50
N PRO A 40 0.50 -20.23 -42.54
CA PRO A 40 0.40 -21.48 -41.82
C PRO A 40 0.13 -21.09 -40.37
N ARG A 41 -1.01 -21.48 -39.81
CA ARG A 41 -1.26 -21.32 -38.37
C ARG A 41 -0.04 -21.93 -37.71
N ALA A 42 0.74 -21.10 -37.00
CA ALA A 42 1.81 -21.59 -36.16
C ALA A 42 1.23 -22.77 -35.37
N PRO A 43 1.91 -23.94 -35.35
CA PRO A 43 1.39 -25.08 -34.63
C PRO A 43 1.01 -24.57 -33.25
N VAL A 44 -0.26 -24.76 -32.86
CA VAL A 44 -0.71 -24.49 -31.51
C VAL A 44 0.25 -25.31 -30.66
N GLU A 45 1.23 -24.64 -30.08
CA GLU A 45 2.19 -25.25 -29.19
C GLU A 45 1.32 -25.82 -28.08
N GLN A 46 1.11 -27.13 -28.13
CA GLN A 46 0.35 -27.83 -27.11
C GLN A 46 1.10 -27.48 -25.83
N ALA A 47 0.48 -26.62 -25.01
CA ALA A 47 1.06 -26.18 -23.76
C ALA A 47 1.56 -27.44 -23.06
N ALA A 48 2.88 -27.55 -22.89
CA ALA A 48 3.50 -28.72 -22.33
C ALA A 48 2.72 -29.12 -21.07
N PRO A 49 2.42 -30.42 -20.85
CA PRO A 49 1.62 -30.84 -19.71
C PRO A 49 2.19 -30.19 -18.45
N ARG A 50 1.36 -29.42 -17.74
CA ARG A 50 1.78 -28.71 -16.53
C ARG A 50 2.49 -29.71 -15.64
N ALA A 51 3.75 -29.42 -15.32
CA ALA A 51 4.52 -30.25 -14.41
C ALA A 51 3.72 -30.48 -13.12
N PRO A 52 3.89 -31.62 -12.43
CA PRO A 52 3.22 -31.89 -11.17
C PRO A 52 3.64 -30.87 -10.09
N ARG A 53 2.71 -30.55 -9.18
CA ARG A 53 2.92 -29.58 -8.08
C ARG A 53 4.07 -29.99 -7.16
N SER A 54 4.87 -29.01 -6.69
CA SER A 54 5.95 -29.28 -5.74
C SER A 54 5.46 -29.37 -4.30
N SER A 55 4.40 -28.63 -3.96
CA SER A 55 3.73 -28.71 -2.67
C SER A 55 2.57 -29.71 -2.71
N PRO A 56 2.26 -30.39 -1.58
CA PRO A 56 1.08 -31.23 -1.50
C PRO A 56 -0.19 -30.41 -1.70
N LEU A 57 -1.15 -30.92 -2.47
CA LEU A 57 -2.43 -30.25 -2.75
C LEU A 57 -3.22 -29.82 -1.50
N TRP A 58 -2.99 -30.49 -0.36
CA TRP A 58 -3.65 -30.20 0.90
C TRP A 58 -3.04 -29.03 1.68
N ARG A 59 -1.80 -28.61 1.37
CA ARG A 59 -1.07 -27.60 2.16
C ARG A 59 -1.79 -26.25 2.15
N GLY A 60 -2.05 -25.70 0.97
CA GLY A 60 -2.78 -24.43 0.79
C GLY A 60 -4.13 -24.43 1.52
N PRO A 61 -5.04 -25.38 1.23
CA PRO A 61 -6.31 -25.53 1.93
C PRO A 61 -6.17 -25.64 3.45
N THR A 62 -5.16 -26.35 3.94
CA THR A 62 -4.92 -26.50 5.39
C THR A 62 -4.52 -25.18 6.03
N LEU A 63 -3.62 -24.41 5.40
CA LEU A 63 -3.23 -23.09 5.89
C LEU A 63 -4.40 -22.11 5.89
N ILE A 64 -5.23 -22.13 4.84
CA ILE A 64 -6.48 -21.34 4.78
C ILE A 64 -7.38 -21.71 5.95
N LEU A 65 -7.63 -23.00 6.17
CA LEU A 65 -8.51 -23.48 7.22
C LEU A 65 -7.98 -23.10 8.61
N VAL A 66 -6.68 -23.30 8.87
CA VAL A 66 -6.05 -22.95 10.16
C VAL A 66 -6.13 -21.46 10.42
N GLY A 67 -5.81 -20.62 9.43
CA GLY A 67 -5.89 -19.16 9.58
C GLY A 67 -7.34 -18.69 9.74
N ALA A 68 -8.27 -19.18 8.94
CA ALA A 68 -9.68 -18.79 9.01
C ALA A 68 -10.34 -19.23 10.34
N LEU A 69 -10.12 -20.48 10.76
CA LEU A 69 -10.60 -20.95 12.06
C LEU A 69 -9.94 -20.20 13.21
N GLY A 70 -8.65 -19.86 13.10
CA GLY A 70 -7.97 -19.00 14.07
C GLY A 70 -8.64 -17.65 14.23
N CYS A 71 -8.94 -16.96 13.13
CA CYS A 71 -9.69 -15.69 13.16
C CYS A 71 -11.10 -15.88 13.74
N VAL A 72 -11.87 -16.86 13.27
CA VAL A 72 -13.24 -17.10 13.73
C VAL A 72 -13.26 -17.45 15.22
N THR A 73 -12.36 -18.29 15.70
CA THR A 73 -12.30 -18.66 17.12
C THR A 73 -11.86 -17.49 17.99
N LEU A 74 -10.92 -16.66 17.52
CA LEU A 74 -10.52 -15.45 18.21
C LEU A 74 -11.69 -14.47 18.36
N MET A 75 -12.46 -14.27 17.28
CA MET A 75 -13.62 -13.37 17.25
C MET A 75 -14.86 -13.94 17.96
N ALA A 76 -15.08 -15.25 17.91
CA ALA A 76 -16.21 -15.91 18.55
C ALA A 76 -15.99 -16.19 20.04
N ALA A 77 -14.73 -16.12 20.50
CA ALA A 77 -14.43 -16.21 21.92
C ALA A 77 -15.03 -14.99 22.63
N ASN A 78 -15.99 -15.22 23.53
CA ASN A 78 -16.60 -14.18 24.36
C ASN A 78 -15.63 -13.73 25.49
N ARG A 79 -14.41 -13.35 25.12
CA ARG A 79 -13.33 -12.94 26.01
C ARG A 79 -12.60 -11.77 25.38
N HIS A 80 -12.46 -10.67 26.13
CA HIS A 80 -11.63 -9.55 25.69
C HIS A 80 -10.15 -9.96 25.70
N TRP A 81 -9.52 -9.99 24.53
CA TRP A 81 -8.09 -10.29 24.36
C TRP A 81 -7.19 -9.07 24.56
N GLY A 82 -7.79 -7.91 24.86
CA GLY A 82 -7.10 -6.66 25.12
C GLY A 82 -6.18 -6.27 23.96
N THR A 83 -4.94 -5.91 24.28
CA THR A 83 -3.95 -5.47 23.27
C THR A 83 -3.42 -6.58 22.37
N TRP A 84 -3.69 -7.85 22.66
CA TRP A 84 -3.16 -8.99 21.91
C TRP A 84 -4.13 -9.57 20.89
N GLY A 85 -5.42 -9.25 20.97
CA GLY A 85 -6.41 -9.71 20.00
C GLY A 85 -5.96 -9.38 18.58
N VAL A 86 -5.86 -8.09 18.26
CA VAL A 86 -5.59 -7.64 16.89
C VAL A 86 -4.29 -8.20 16.30
N PRO A 87 -3.14 -8.19 17.00
CA PRO A 87 -1.92 -8.83 16.50
C PRO A 87 -2.06 -10.33 16.21
N VAL A 88 -2.76 -11.07 17.07
CA VAL A 88 -2.99 -12.52 16.88
C VAL A 88 -3.94 -12.76 15.70
N GLY A 89 -4.99 -11.96 15.55
CA GLY A 89 -5.88 -12.02 14.39
C GLY A 89 -5.17 -11.71 13.09
N ALA A 90 -4.29 -10.70 13.07
CA ALA A 90 -3.47 -10.38 11.91
C ALA A 90 -2.53 -11.53 11.53
N LEU A 91 -1.97 -12.25 12.51
CA LEU A 91 -1.17 -13.45 12.27
C LEU A 91 -2.00 -14.56 11.62
N PHE A 92 -3.21 -14.82 12.11
CA PHE A 92 -4.12 -15.80 11.51
C PHE A 92 -4.53 -15.42 10.08
N ALA A 93 -4.82 -14.14 9.83
CA ALA A 93 -5.10 -13.62 8.50
C ALA A 93 -3.91 -13.78 7.54
N LEU A 94 -2.67 -13.58 8.05
CA LEU A 94 -1.44 -13.82 7.28
C LEU A 94 -1.27 -15.30 6.93
N ILE A 95 -1.52 -16.21 7.88
CA ILE A 95 -1.48 -17.67 7.65
C ILE A 95 -2.49 -18.06 6.56
N ALA A 96 -3.71 -17.54 6.63
CA ALA A 96 -4.73 -17.79 5.62
C ALA A 96 -4.30 -17.27 4.23
N SER A 97 -3.76 -16.05 4.18
CA SER A 97 -3.25 -15.43 2.95
C SER A 97 -2.11 -16.24 2.32
N CYS A 98 -1.17 -16.75 3.12
CA CYS A 98 -0.13 -17.67 2.66
C CYS A 98 -0.72 -18.96 2.05
N GLY A 99 -1.80 -19.47 2.64
CA GLY A 99 -2.53 -20.63 2.10
C GLY A 99 -3.21 -20.35 0.77
N VAL A 100 -3.80 -19.16 0.60
CA VAL A 100 -4.34 -18.71 -0.69
C VAL A 100 -3.24 -18.62 -1.75
N LEU A 101 -2.09 -18.03 -1.42
CA LEU A 101 -0.94 -17.96 -2.34
C LEU A 101 -0.44 -19.36 -2.74
N ASP A 102 -0.41 -20.31 -1.82
CA ASP A 102 -0.03 -21.71 -2.10
C ASP A 102 -1.07 -22.44 -2.97
N LEU A 103 -2.36 -22.15 -2.77
CA LEU A 103 -3.44 -22.68 -3.61
C LEU A 103 -3.29 -22.23 -5.08
N PHE A 104 -2.89 -20.97 -5.29
CA PHE A 104 -2.63 -20.39 -6.61
C PHE A 104 -1.22 -20.65 -7.14
N GLU A 105 -0.46 -21.58 -6.53
CA GLU A 105 0.90 -21.94 -6.95
C GLU A 105 1.88 -20.75 -6.92
N GLY A 106 1.59 -19.71 -6.13
CA GLY A 106 2.40 -18.50 -6.02
C GLY A 106 3.80 -18.72 -5.44
N TRP A 107 4.03 -19.86 -4.78
CA TRP A 107 5.34 -20.26 -4.25
C TRP A 107 6.10 -21.22 -5.19
N ASP A 108 5.47 -21.67 -6.27
CA ASP A 108 5.98 -22.77 -7.07
C ASP A 108 6.95 -22.28 -8.15
N GLN A 109 8.20 -22.09 -7.75
CA GLN A 109 9.31 -21.64 -8.61
C GLN A 109 10.08 -22.86 -9.14
N ARG A 110 9.55 -23.52 -10.17
CA ARG A 110 10.09 -24.82 -10.67
C ARG A 110 11.24 -24.68 -11.67
N ASP A 111 11.28 -23.60 -12.45
CA ASP A 111 12.28 -23.41 -13.51
C ASP A 111 13.41 -22.43 -13.14
N THR A 112 13.38 -21.89 -11.92
CA THR A 112 14.44 -21.02 -11.42
C THR A 112 15.49 -21.88 -10.70
N PRO A 113 16.70 -22.07 -11.27
CA PRO A 113 17.76 -22.78 -10.57
C PRO A 113 18.03 -22.12 -9.22
N LEU A 114 18.26 -22.93 -8.19
CA LEU A 114 18.54 -22.46 -6.84
C LEU A 114 19.83 -21.64 -6.85
N ALA A 115 19.69 -20.32 -6.94
CA ALA A 115 20.83 -19.42 -7.12
C ALA A 115 21.74 -19.37 -5.88
N HIS A 116 21.15 -19.51 -4.68
CA HIS A 116 21.87 -19.45 -3.42
C HIS A 116 21.05 -20.06 -2.28
N ARG A 117 21.72 -20.72 -1.33
CA ARG A 117 21.13 -21.18 -0.07
C ARG A 117 21.81 -20.44 1.06
N THR A 118 21.02 -19.75 1.89
CA THR A 118 21.49 -19.10 3.12
C THR A 118 20.91 -19.85 4.31
N THR A 119 21.73 -20.18 5.29
CA THR A 119 21.24 -20.86 6.51
C THR A 119 20.64 -19.86 7.50
N ALA A 120 19.72 -20.32 8.36
CA ALA A 120 19.15 -19.46 9.40
C ALA A 120 20.22 -18.93 10.38
N SER A 121 21.26 -19.74 10.66
CA SER A 121 22.41 -19.34 11.46
C SER A 121 23.20 -18.19 10.84
N GLU A 122 23.38 -18.17 9.52
CA GLU A 122 24.04 -17.06 8.81
C GLU A 122 23.25 -15.76 8.90
N LEU A 123 21.92 -15.85 9.01
CA LEU A 123 21.02 -14.70 9.12
C LEU A 123 20.71 -14.30 10.57
N ALA A 124 21.15 -15.06 11.58
CA ALA A 124 20.81 -14.84 12.97
C ALA A 124 21.09 -13.40 13.44
N SER A 125 22.28 -12.88 13.12
CA SER A 125 22.64 -11.48 13.45
C SER A 125 21.69 -10.46 12.81
N ARG A 126 21.21 -10.71 11.58
CA ARG A 126 20.30 -9.82 10.85
C ARG A 126 18.89 -9.88 11.42
N PHE A 127 18.43 -11.06 11.85
CA PHE A 127 17.17 -11.20 12.56
C PHE A 127 17.19 -10.50 13.93
N ILE A 128 18.31 -10.61 14.68
CA ILE A 128 18.47 -9.90 15.96
C ILE A 128 18.45 -8.38 15.73
N GLU A 129 19.18 -7.87 14.74
CA GLU A 129 19.15 -6.44 14.38
C GLU A 129 17.74 -5.97 14.00
N LEU A 130 17.01 -6.76 13.19
CA LEU A 130 15.64 -6.44 12.78
C LEU A 130 14.67 -6.44 13.97
N ALA A 131 14.79 -7.42 14.87
CA ALA A 131 13.97 -7.50 16.07
C ALA A 131 14.27 -6.34 17.02
N ALA A 132 15.55 -6.03 17.25
CA ALA A 132 15.96 -4.91 18.10
C ALA A 132 15.46 -3.56 17.56
N SER A 133 15.64 -3.29 16.28
CA SER A 133 15.15 -2.05 15.64
C SER A 133 13.62 -1.93 15.69
N SER A 134 12.89 -3.03 15.46
CA SER A 134 11.43 -3.07 15.59
C SER A 134 10.96 -2.79 17.02
N VAL A 135 11.59 -3.40 18.02
CA VAL A 135 11.28 -3.19 19.44
C VAL A 135 11.55 -1.75 19.85
N VAL A 136 12.68 -1.18 19.43
CA VAL A 136 13.03 0.22 19.72
C VAL A 136 12.02 1.18 19.10
N LEU A 137 11.66 0.99 17.82
CA LEU A 137 10.65 1.81 17.16
C LEU A 137 9.29 1.74 17.89
N ALA A 138 8.83 0.53 18.22
CA ALA A 138 7.57 0.33 18.92
C ALA A 138 7.59 0.93 20.33
N ALA A 139 8.71 0.84 21.05
CA ALA A 139 8.89 1.45 22.36
C ALA A 139 8.84 2.99 22.29
N LEU A 140 9.51 3.59 21.30
CA LEU A 140 9.48 5.04 21.10
C LEU A 140 8.09 5.54 20.76
N LEU A 141 7.36 4.84 19.88
CA LEU A 141 5.97 5.15 19.58
C LEU A 141 5.09 5.04 20.83
N LYS A 142 5.22 3.97 21.64
CA LYS A 142 4.50 3.83 22.92
C LYS A 142 4.79 4.96 23.91
N LEU A 143 6.05 5.36 24.02
CA LEU A 143 6.46 6.45 24.92
C LEU A 143 5.93 7.81 24.44
N ALA A 144 5.88 8.05 23.13
CA ALA A 144 5.27 9.24 22.55
C ALA A 144 3.74 9.26 22.78
N VAL A 145 3.05 8.15 22.47
CA VAL A 145 1.61 7.99 22.66
C VAL A 145 1.19 8.23 24.11
N SER A 146 1.89 7.64 25.07
CA SER A 146 1.62 7.82 26.49
C SER A 146 2.08 9.17 27.06
N GLY A 147 2.83 9.95 26.28
CA GLY A 147 3.49 11.17 26.74
C GLY A 147 4.59 10.92 27.77
N ALA A 148 5.05 9.69 27.94
CA ALA A 148 6.07 9.30 28.92
C ALA A 148 7.51 9.61 28.46
N LEU A 149 7.69 10.11 27.23
CA LEU A 149 8.96 10.61 26.70
C LEU A 149 9.42 11.93 27.38
N MET A 150 9.00 12.19 28.64
CA MET A 150 9.30 13.41 29.41
C MET A 150 10.64 13.38 30.13
N LEU A 151 11.32 12.23 30.24
CA LEU A 151 12.53 12.07 31.06
C LEU A 151 13.66 13.06 30.72
N SER A 152 13.56 13.80 29.61
CA SER A 152 14.51 14.84 29.21
C SER A 152 13.85 16.15 28.71
N ALA A 153 12.53 16.35 28.81
CA ALA A 153 11.84 17.45 28.12
C ALA A 153 10.99 18.33 29.04
N ASN A 154 11.26 19.63 29.05
CA ASN A 154 10.62 20.62 29.91
C ASN A 154 9.45 21.38 29.24
N SER A 155 9.13 21.06 27.97
CA SER A 155 8.03 21.69 27.22
C SER A 155 7.42 20.76 26.17
N PRO A 156 6.15 20.97 25.76
CA PRO A 156 5.50 20.18 24.70
C PRO A 156 6.28 20.19 23.38
N ARG A 157 6.85 21.35 23.01
CA ARG A 157 7.65 21.49 21.78
C ARG A 157 8.90 20.60 21.79
N GLN A 158 9.59 20.53 22.93
CA GLN A 158 10.76 19.65 23.09
C GLN A 158 10.35 18.18 23.01
N GLN A 159 9.20 17.80 23.59
CA GLN A 159 8.72 16.41 23.51
C GLN A 159 8.41 15.98 22.09
N ILE A 160 7.71 16.82 21.33
CA ILE A 160 7.44 16.59 19.91
C ILE A 160 8.76 16.47 19.13
N ALA A 161 9.73 17.35 19.38
CA ALA A 161 11.02 17.30 18.69
C ALA A 161 11.80 16.02 19.02
N ILE A 162 11.85 15.61 20.29
CA ILE A 162 12.52 14.36 20.71
C ILE A 162 11.80 13.14 20.15
N ALA A 163 10.47 13.08 20.23
CA ALA A 163 9.68 12.00 19.65
C ALA A 163 9.90 11.92 18.14
N GLY A 164 9.73 13.04 17.43
CA GLY A 164 9.89 13.12 15.98
C GLY A 164 11.26 12.70 15.50
N THR A 165 12.33 13.20 16.12
CA THR A 165 13.71 12.84 15.75
C THR A 165 14.04 11.39 16.07
N SER A 166 13.68 10.90 17.27
CA SER A 166 13.99 9.53 17.70
C SER A 166 13.19 8.47 16.93
N ILE A 167 11.89 8.68 16.73
CA ILE A 167 11.02 7.79 15.94
C ILE A 167 11.51 7.75 14.49
N THR A 168 11.83 8.90 13.90
CA THR A 168 12.36 8.97 12.53
C THR A 168 13.68 8.23 12.39
N ALA A 169 14.62 8.43 13.33
CA ALA A 169 15.90 7.72 13.32
C ALA A 169 15.73 6.21 13.50
N ALA A 170 14.85 5.78 14.41
CA ALA A 170 14.54 4.37 14.63
C ALA A 170 13.88 3.72 13.40
N PHE A 171 12.99 4.44 12.72
CA PHE A 171 12.37 3.98 11.48
C PHE A 171 13.39 3.83 10.36
N LEU A 172 14.28 4.80 10.15
CA LEU A 172 15.35 4.68 9.16
C LEU A 172 16.34 3.56 9.50
N TRP A 173 16.62 3.33 10.79
CA TRP A 173 17.41 2.19 11.23
C TRP A 173 16.72 0.86 10.88
N LEU A 174 15.41 0.76 11.14
CA LEU A 174 14.59 -0.39 10.74
C LEU A 174 14.67 -0.64 9.23
N VAL A 175 14.53 0.40 8.40
CA VAL A 175 14.67 0.31 6.93
C VAL A 175 16.03 -0.26 6.53
N VAL A 176 17.12 0.19 7.17
CA VAL A 176 18.47 -0.33 6.92
C VAL A 176 18.58 -1.81 7.32
N CYS A 177 18.01 -2.19 8.47
CA CYS A 177 17.99 -3.58 8.93
C CYS A 177 17.20 -4.49 7.98
N VAL A 178 16.03 -4.05 7.51
CA VAL A 178 15.24 -4.75 6.50
C VAL A 178 16.07 -4.95 5.23
N PHE A 179 16.72 -3.90 4.72
CA PHE A 179 17.57 -4.00 3.54
C PHE A 179 18.73 -4.98 3.72
N ARG A 180 19.41 -4.94 4.87
CA ARG A 180 20.52 -5.85 5.19
C ARG A 180 20.05 -7.31 5.25
N LEU A 181 18.89 -7.56 5.86
CA LEU A 181 18.28 -8.89 5.89
C LEU A 181 17.95 -9.35 4.46
N GLY A 182 17.26 -8.53 3.66
CA GLY A 182 16.92 -8.87 2.28
C GLY A 182 18.13 -9.07 1.37
N ARG A 183 19.25 -8.39 1.63
CA ARG A 183 20.55 -8.69 0.98
C ARG A 183 21.12 -10.03 1.42
N GLY A 184 21.01 -10.38 2.71
CA GLY A 184 21.46 -11.68 3.24
C GLY A 184 20.65 -12.85 2.69
N VAL A 185 19.34 -12.66 2.53
CA VAL A 185 18.45 -13.65 1.88
C VAL A 185 18.70 -13.73 0.37
N GLY A 186 19.18 -12.65 -0.25
CA GLY A 186 19.55 -12.59 -1.66
C GLY A 186 18.60 -11.77 -2.54
N ILE A 187 17.41 -11.41 -2.04
CA ILE A 187 16.36 -10.67 -2.75
C ILE A 187 16.88 -9.34 -3.33
N TRP A 188 17.75 -8.65 -2.59
CA TRP A 188 18.31 -7.35 -3.02
C TRP A 188 19.82 -7.39 -3.27
N LYS A 189 20.40 -8.58 -3.46
CA LYS A 189 21.84 -8.72 -3.77
C LYS A 189 22.18 -8.06 -5.10
N LEU A 190 21.33 -8.29 -6.10
CA LEU A 190 21.38 -7.61 -7.40
C LEU A 190 20.26 -6.58 -7.48
N ASP A 191 20.47 -5.53 -8.28
CA ASP A 191 19.42 -4.57 -8.64
C ASP A 191 18.64 -5.04 -9.89
N GLU A 192 17.66 -4.25 -10.36
CA GLU A 192 16.86 -4.62 -11.54
C GLU A 192 17.68 -4.77 -12.85
N ARG A 193 18.96 -4.37 -12.85
CA ARG A 193 19.89 -4.48 -13.97
C ARG A 193 20.98 -5.51 -13.73
N GLY A 194 20.83 -6.37 -12.72
CA GLY A 194 21.80 -7.40 -12.38
C GLY A 194 23.08 -6.85 -11.71
N GLN A 195 23.11 -5.60 -11.25
CA GLN A 195 24.29 -5.00 -10.64
C GLN A 195 24.27 -5.10 -9.12
N ASN A 196 25.41 -5.43 -8.51
CA ASN A 196 25.57 -5.45 -7.06
C ASN A 196 25.77 -4.03 -6.49
N ARG A 197 24.69 -3.29 -6.32
CA ARG A 197 24.70 -1.92 -5.77
C ARG A 197 24.45 -1.89 -4.27
N GLY A 198 25.24 -1.09 -3.56
CA GLY A 198 25.04 -0.78 -2.13
C GLY A 198 23.75 0.00 -1.88
N LEU A 199 23.36 0.14 -0.61
CA LEU A 199 22.12 0.84 -0.22
C LEU A 199 22.09 2.29 -0.71
N LEU A 200 23.17 3.03 -0.44
CA LEU A 200 23.29 4.46 -0.77
C LEU A 200 23.32 4.75 -2.27
N GLN A 201 23.57 3.74 -3.10
CA GLN A 201 23.61 3.86 -4.57
C GLN A 201 22.23 3.64 -5.21
N ARG A 202 21.20 3.32 -4.42
CA ARG A 202 19.84 3.03 -4.89
C ARG A 202 18.96 4.27 -4.72
N HIS A 203 18.35 4.73 -5.79
CA HIS A 203 17.48 5.91 -5.74
C HIS A 203 16.23 5.63 -4.89
N GLY A 204 15.69 4.41 -4.94
CA GLY A 204 14.58 4.01 -4.08
C GLY A 204 14.88 4.09 -2.58
N PHE A 205 16.15 3.96 -2.16
CA PHE A 205 16.53 4.19 -0.75
C PHE A 205 16.39 5.67 -0.39
N TRP A 206 16.91 6.56 -1.23
CA TRP A 206 16.78 8.00 -1.02
C TRP A 206 15.34 8.46 -1.09
N LEU A 207 14.49 7.82 -1.90
CA LEU A 207 13.06 8.10 -1.91
C LEU A 207 12.42 7.78 -0.55
N ILE A 208 12.75 6.62 0.04
CA ILE A 208 12.29 6.25 1.38
C ILE A 208 12.78 7.27 2.41
N VAL A 209 14.06 7.66 2.35
CA VAL A 209 14.64 8.65 3.26
C VAL A 209 13.92 10.00 3.14
N VAL A 210 13.77 10.54 1.94
CA VAL A 210 13.12 11.84 1.71
C VAL A 210 11.65 11.79 2.15
N THR A 211 10.90 10.76 1.78
CA THR A 211 9.49 10.58 2.19
C THR A 211 9.38 10.52 3.72
N THR A 212 10.26 9.75 4.37
CA THR A 212 10.31 9.66 5.83
C THR A 212 10.59 11.01 6.45
N LEU A 213 11.58 11.77 5.96
CA LEU A 213 11.97 13.06 6.51
C LEU A 213 10.92 14.15 6.32
N ILE A 214 10.10 14.08 5.27
CA ILE A 214 9.02 15.06 5.03
C ILE A 214 7.82 14.78 5.95
N TYR A 215 7.46 13.52 6.17
CA TYR A 215 6.19 13.17 6.83
C TYR A 215 6.33 12.73 8.29
N LEU A 216 7.34 11.93 8.61
CA LEU A 216 7.41 11.28 9.91
C LEU A 216 7.78 12.21 11.06
N PRO A 217 8.71 13.20 10.95
CA PRO A 217 9.16 13.98 12.09
C PRO A 217 8.05 14.73 12.85
N MET A 218 7.01 15.18 12.16
CA MET A 218 5.91 15.98 12.74
C MET A 218 4.56 15.26 12.71
N LEU A 219 4.55 13.94 12.46
CA LEU A 219 3.32 13.19 12.22
C LEU A 219 2.31 13.27 13.38
N GLY A 220 2.82 13.26 14.62
CA GLY A 220 2.01 13.41 15.84
C GLY A 220 2.09 14.78 16.51
N SER A 221 2.53 15.84 15.82
CA SER A 221 2.77 17.15 16.45
C SER A 221 1.53 18.04 16.61
N PHE A 222 0.40 17.63 16.04
CA PHE A 222 -0.86 18.38 16.05
C PHE A 222 -2.04 17.42 16.20
N SER A 223 -3.13 17.91 16.79
CA SER A 223 -4.36 17.16 17.03
C SER A 223 -4.99 16.65 15.72
N LEU A 224 -6.00 15.79 15.84
CA LEU A 224 -6.83 15.40 14.69
C LEU A 224 -7.56 16.64 14.14
N THR A 225 -7.27 17.01 12.90
CA THR A 225 -7.69 18.29 12.31
C THR A 225 -8.91 18.18 11.42
N ASP A 226 -9.10 17.02 10.82
CA ASP A 226 -10.20 16.77 9.89
C ASP A 226 -11.34 16.03 10.63
N PRO A 227 -12.62 16.37 10.36
CA PRO A 227 -13.75 15.75 11.04
C PRO A 227 -13.84 14.23 10.82
N TRP A 228 -13.28 13.71 9.72
CA TRP A 228 -13.24 12.28 9.46
C TRP A 228 -12.14 11.59 10.28
N GLU A 229 -11.03 12.25 10.58
CA GLU A 229 -9.98 11.67 11.44
C GLU A 229 -10.52 11.35 12.84
N THR A 230 -11.24 12.29 13.45
CA THR A 230 -11.84 12.09 14.77
C THR A 230 -12.94 11.05 14.73
N HIS A 231 -13.77 11.08 13.68
CA HIS A 231 -14.84 10.09 13.49
C HIS A 231 -14.27 8.67 13.34
N TYR A 232 -13.31 8.45 12.45
CA TYR A 232 -12.75 7.11 12.25
C TYR A 232 -11.90 6.65 13.44
N GLY A 233 -11.18 7.58 14.08
CA GLY A 233 -10.50 7.33 15.35
C GLY A 233 -11.45 6.82 16.43
N GLU A 234 -12.63 7.43 16.57
CA GLU A 234 -13.65 7.00 17.53
C GLU A 234 -14.27 5.65 17.16
N VAL A 235 -14.56 5.40 15.89
CA VAL A 235 -15.06 4.09 15.43
C VAL A 235 -14.03 2.99 15.72
N THR A 236 -12.74 3.23 15.46
CA THR A 236 -11.66 2.30 15.80
C THR A 236 -11.54 2.11 17.31
N ARG A 237 -11.68 3.17 18.09
CA ARG A 237 -11.68 3.11 19.57
C ARG A 237 -12.81 2.19 20.05
N GLU A 238 -14.03 2.37 19.52
CA GLU A 238 -15.19 1.54 19.84
C GLU A 238 -15.00 0.08 19.41
N MET A 239 -14.45 -0.15 18.22
CA MET A 239 -14.09 -1.48 17.71
C MET A 239 -13.20 -2.24 18.72
N LEU A 240 -12.19 -1.56 19.28
CA LEU A 240 -11.31 -2.13 20.30
C LEU A 240 -11.97 -2.25 21.67
N ALA A 241 -12.76 -1.25 22.09
CA ALA A 241 -13.40 -1.23 23.40
C ALA A 241 -14.50 -2.30 23.52
N LYS A 242 -15.19 -2.62 22.42
CA LYS A 242 -16.21 -3.67 22.32
C LYS A 242 -15.66 -5.05 21.97
N ASP A 243 -14.40 -5.12 21.54
CA ASP A 243 -13.77 -6.31 20.95
C ASP A 243 -14.60 -6.90 19.79
N ASP A 244 -15.26 -6.03 19.01
CA ASP A 244 -16.03 -6.39 17.82
C ASP A 244 -15.37 -5.77 16.60
N TRP A 245 -14.70 -6.61 15.80
CA TRP A 245 -13.89 -6.16 14.66
C TRP A 245 -14.58 -6.38 13.32
N ILE A 246 -15.91 -6.54 13.32
CA ILE A 246 -16.73 -6.67 12.11
C ILE A 246 -17.81 -5.59 12.13
N SER A 247 -18.49 -5.45 13.26
CA SER A 247 -19.58 -4.51 13.48
C SER A 247 -19.05 -3.15 13.88
N LEU A 248 -18.82 -2.28 12.90
CA LEU A 248 -18.37 -0.92 13.20
C LEU A 248 -19.48 -0.12 13.91
N TRP A 249 -19.10 0.60 14.96
CA TRP A 249 -20.01 1.38 15.80
C TRP A 249 -19.50 2.79 15.97
N TRP A 250 -20.40 3.77 15.92
CA TRP A 250 -20.11 5.17 16.16
C TRP A 250 -21.01 5.73 17.27
N ALA A 251 -20.43 5.88 18.47
CA ALA A 251 -21.00 6.59 19.62
C ALA A 251 -22.54 6.45 19.77
N GLN A 252 -23.26 7.58 19.78
CA GLN A 252 -24.72 7.63 19.91
C GLN A 252 -25.50 7.24 18.64
N ASP A 253 -24.85 7.28 17.47
CA ASP A 253 -25.50 7.11 16.16
C ASP A 253 -25.59 5.63 15.75
N GLY A 254 -24.90 4.75 16.46
CA GLY A 254 -25.06 3.32 16.34
C GLY A 254 -24.18 2.70 15.28
N TRP A 255 -24.76 1.90 14.40
CA TRP A 255 -24.01 1.15 13.40
C TRP A 255 -23.38 2.06 12.34
N PHE A 256 -22.11 1.82 12.03
CA PHE A 256 -21.36 2.57 11.03
C PHE A 256 -21.11 1.72 9.78
N TRP A 257 -21.87 1.96 8.69
CA TRP A 257 -21.81 1.16 7.45
C TRP A 257 -21.20 1.88 6.24
N SER A 258 -20.64 3.08 6.43
CA SER A 258 -20.26 3.96 5.32
C SER A 258 -18.95 3.56 4.63
N LYS A 259 -17.99 2.97 5.37
CA LYS A 259 -16.63 2.71 4.89
C LYS A 259 -16.21 1.26 5.08
N PRO A 260 -15.31 0.73 4.22
CA PRO A 260 -14.77 -0.61 4.37
C PRO A 260 -13.86 -0.72 5.61
N ILE A 261 -13.71 -1.94 6.11
CA ILE A 261 -13.15 -2.18 7.44
C ILE A 261 -11.63 -2.00 7.56
N LEU A 262 -10.91 -1.98 6.43
CA LEU A 262 -9.45 -2.03 6.41
C LEU A 262 -8.78 -0.89 7.18
N ASP A 263 -9.29 0.34 7.04
CA ASP A 263 -8.76 1.51 7.75
C ASP A 263 -8.81 1.32 9.27
N PHE A 264 -9.97 0.86 9.77
CA PHE A 264 -10.20 0.58 11.18
C PHE A 264 -9.32 -0.56 11.71
N TRP A 265 -9.11 -1.62 10.92
CA TRP A 265 -8.17 -2.69 11.31
C TRP A 265 -6.73 -2.22 11.41
N MET A 266 -6.26 -1.41 10.44
CA MET A 266 -4.90 -0.86 10.47
C MET A 266 -4.72 0.11 11.65
N GLN A 267 -5.67 1.01 11.85
CA GLN A 267 -5.66 1.95 12.96
C GLN A 267 -5.79 1.22 14.31
N GLY A 268 -6.66 0.21 14.40
CA GLY A 268 -6.87 -0.61 15.59
C GLY A 268 -5.64 -1.42 15.97
N LEU A 269 -4.95 -2.02 14.98
CA LEU A 269 -3.66 -2.67 15.19
C LEU A 269 -2.63 -1.69 15.74
N SER A 270 -2.58 -0.48 15.19
CA SER A 270 -1.68 0.58 15.65
C SER A 270 -1.99 1.03 17.09
N PHE A 271 -3.27 1.27 17.41
CA PHE A 271 -3.72 1.65 18.73
C PHE A 271 -3.38 0.59 19.78
N ALA A 272 -3.70 -0.68 19.50
CA ALA A 272 -3.40 -1.80 20.38
C ALA A 272 -1.87 -1.99 20.53
N THR A 273 -1.12 -1.91 19.44
CA THR A 273 0.33 -2.14 19.42
C THR A 273 1.08 -1.02 20.13
N PHE A 274 0.70 0.24 19.94
CA PHE A 274 1.39 1.40 20.51
C PHE A 274 0.77 1.92 21.81
N GLY A 275 -0.16 1.18 22.39
CA GLY A 275 -0.65 1.42 23.75
C GLY A 275 -1.56 2.64 23.89
N VAL A 276 -2.32 2.97 22.84
CA VAL A 276 -3.40 3.94 22.93
C VAL A 276 -4.43 3.41 23.93
N GLN A 277 -4.83 4.27 24.87
CA GLN A 277 -5.82 3.93 25.87
C GLN A 277 -7.23 4.12 25.28
N TYR A 278 -7.75 3.08 24.64
CA TYR A 278 -9.01 3.13 23.87
C TYR A 278 -10.29 3.00 24.71
N GLN A 279 -10.19 2.96 26.04
CA GLN A 279 -11.39 3.01 26.88
C GLN A 279 -12.00 4.44 26.88
N PRO A 280 -13.31 4.57 27.15
CA PRO A 280 -13.97 5.88 27.22
C PRO A 280 -13.20 6.86 28.12
N ASP A 281 -12.99 8.09 27.64
CA ASP A 281 -12.26 9.17 28.30
C ASP A 281 -10.78 8.88 28.64
N GLN A 282 -10.20 7.76 28.16
CA GLN A 282 -8.83 7.39 28.48
C GLN A 282 -7.79 7.78 27.42
N MET A 283 -8.20 8.16 26.20
CA MET A 283 -7.26 8.38 25.09
C MET A 283 -6.22 9.47 25.38
N LEU A 284 -6.57 10.43 26.23
CA LEU A 284 -5.69 11.50 26.72
C LEU A 284 -5.36 11.38 28.22
N ALA A 285 -5.51 10.20 28.83
CA ALA A 285 -5.31 9.97 30.27
C ALA A 285 -3.91 10.40 30.78
N GLY A 286 -2.91 10.46 29.90
CA GLY A 286 -1.59 11.01 30.22
C GLY A 286 -1.65 12.44 30.79
N ILE A 287 -2.62 13.25 30.38
CA ILE A 287 -2.80 14.64 30.86
C ILE A 287 -3.06 14.68 32.36
N ALA A 288 -3.87 13.75 32.90
CA ALA A 288 -4.15 13.69 34.33
C ALA A 288 -2.89 13.40 35.17
N GLY A 289 -1.90 12.72 34.59
CA GLY A 289 -0.59 12.48 35.19
C GLY A 289 0.45 13.56 34.88
N GLY A 290 0.03 14.72 34.36
CA GLY A 290 0.92 15.82 33.97
C GLY A 290 1.75 15.56 32.71
N ARG A 291 1.35 14.60 31.87
CA ARG A 291 2.05 14.24 30.62
C ARG A 291 1.39 14.89 29.41
N PHE A 292 2.11 14.92 28.28
CA PHE A 292 1.55 15.34 26.98
C PHE A 292 1.44 14.13 26.05
N PRO A 293 0.39 13.29 26.22
CA PRO A 293 0.15 12.15 25.35
C PRO A 293 -0.10 12.61 23.92
N GLN A 294 0.42 11.85 22.96
CA GLN A 294 0.31 12.14 21.53
C GLN A 294 -0.21 10.88 20.79
N PRO A 295 -1.48 10.50 20.98
CA PRO A 295 -2.07 9.34 20.30
C PRO A 295 -2.08 9.48 18.77
N GLU A 296 -1.91 10.70 18.24
CA GLU A 296 -1.85 11.02 16.81
C GLU A 296 -0.71 10.30 16.10
N TRP A 297 0.41 10.02 16.80
CA TRP A 297 1.47 9.16 16.29
C TRP A 297 0.92 7.78 15.91
N ALA A 298 0.17 7.15 16.80
CA ALA A 298 -0.41 5.84 16.53
C ALA A 298 -1.51 5.92 15.47
N ALA A 299 -2.32 6.97 15.46
CA ALA A 299 -3.41 7.12 14.50
C ALA A 299 -2.89 7.23 13.06
N ARG A 300 -1.85 8.03 12.83
CA ARG A 300 -1.36 8.35 11.47
C ARG A 300 -0.20 7.48 11.00
N PHE A 301 0.49 6.76 11.88
CA PHE A 301 1.62 5.90 11.49
C PHE A 301 1.25 4.86 10.41
N PRO A 302 0.10 4.17 10.46
CA PRO A 302 -0.30 3.26 9.39
C PRO A 302 -0.49 3.95 8.04
N VAL A 303 -1.10 5.13 8.03
CA VAL A 303 -1.29 5.94 6.82
C VAL A 303 0.04 6.40 6.23
N PHE A 304 0.99 6.80 7.07
CA PHE A 304 2.36 7.06 6.65
C PHE A 304 3.00 5.84 5.96
N LEU A 305 2.85 4.64 6.54
CA LEU A 305 3.39 3.41 5.95
C LEU A 305 2.73 3.09 4.60
N MET A 306 1.41 3.29 4.47
CA MET A 306 0.69 3.12 3.21
C MET A 306 1.17 4.11 2.14
N SER A 307 1.32 5.39 2.50
CA SER A 307 1.85 6.43 1.61
C SER A 307 3.27 6.11 1.13
N LEU A 308 4.15 5.67 2.05
CA LEU A 308 5.52 5.25 1.74
C LEU A 308 5.53 4.03 0.80
N GLY A 309 4.69 3.03 1.09
CA GLY A 309 4.56 1.82 0.29
C GLY A 309 4.04 2.10 -1.11
N GLY A 310 2.94 2.85 -1.24
CA GLY A 310 2.33 3.24 -2.52
C GLY A 310 3.27 4.09 -3.36
N THR A 311 3.91 5.11 -2.77
CA THR A 311 4.91 5.93 -3.46
C THR A 311 6.09 5.07 -3.96
N TYR A 312 6.57 4.13 -3.15
CA TYR A 312 7.66 3.25 -3.55
C TYR A 312 7.24 2.27 -4.65
N ALA A 313 6.03 1.73 -4.60
CA ALA A 313 5.47 0.87 -5.64
C ALA A 313 5.33 1.61 -6.97
N LEU A 314 4.77 2.84 -6.94
CA LEU A 314 4.71 3.72 -8.10
C LEU A 314 6.09 4.00 -8.68
N TYR A 315 7.06 4.36 -7.83
CA TYR A 315 8.45 4.54 -8.24
C TYR A 315 8.97 3.30 -8.98
N ARG A 316 8.77 2.09 -8.42
CA ARG A 316 9.22 0.84 -9.03
C ARG A 316 8.55 0.57 -10.38
N GLY A 317 7.26 0.84 -10.52
CA GLY A 317 6.55 0.78 -11.79
C GLY A 317 7.12 1.76 -12.82
N MET A 318 7.30 3.02 -12.43
CA MET A 318 7.87 4.06 -13.29
C MET A 318 9.30 3.76 -13.74
N VAL A 319 10.13 3.10 -12.92
CA VAL A 319 11.50 2.71 -13.31
C VAL A 319 11.49 1.89 -14.61
N LEU A 320 10.47 1.05 -14.81
CA LEU A 320 10.35 0.20 -16.00
C LEU A 320 10.06 1.02 -17.27
N ALA A 321 9.35 2.13 -17.15
CA ALA A 321 8.94 2.97 -18.29
C ALA A 321 9.94 4.10 -18.61
N VAL A 322 10.41 4.84 -17.59
CA VAL A 322 11.17 6.08 -17.78
C VAL A 322 12.57 6.05 -17.14
N GLY A 323 12.93 4.96 -16.46
CA GLY A 323 14.22 4.79 -15.80
C GLY A 323 14.33 5.44 -14.41
N ARG A 324 15.41 5.09 -13.69
CA ARG A 324 15.56 5.36 -12.25
C ARG A 324 15.57 6.82 -11.85
N ARG A 325 16.19 7.69 -12.65
CA ARG A 325 16.33 9.12 -12.33
C ARG A 325 15.01 9.85 -12.50
N ALA A 326 14.36 9.67 -13.65
CA ALA A 326 13.05 10.27 -13.93
C ALA A 326 11.98 9.76 -12.96
N ALA A 327 11.93 8.45 -12.71
CA ALA A 327 11.02 7.86 -11.73
C ALA A 327 11.23 8.42 -10.32
N PHE A 328 12.49 8.58 -9.88
CA PHE A 328 12.81 9.17 -8.59
C PHE A 328 12.32 10.63 -8.49
N LEU A 329 12.60 11.45 -9.51
CA LEU A 329 12.15 12.84 -9.54
C LEU A 329 10.62 12.94 -9.56
N GLY A 330 9.94 12.09 -10.34
CA GLY A 330 8.47 12.03 -10.36
C GLY A 330 7.88 11.67 -9.00
N ALA A 331 8.47 10.69 -8.31
CA ALA A 331 8.06 10.32 -6.96
C ALA A 331 8.32 11.44 -5.94
N VAL A 332 9.46 12.15 -6.04
CA VAL A 332 9.75 13.34 -5.20
C VAL A 332 8.72 14.45 -5.45
N ILE A 333 8.34 14.70 -6.71
CA ILE A 333 7.27 15.66 -7.02
C ILE A 333 5.98 15.24 -6.32
N LEU A 334 5.54 13.97 -6.46
CA LEU A 334 4.32 13.47 -5.82
C LEU A 334 4.31 13.69 -4.31
N ILE A 335 5.38 13.30 -3.60
CA ILE A 335 5.44 13.45 -2.13
C ILE A 335 5.53 14.91 -1.67
N THR A 336 5.85 15.84 -2.57
CA THR A 336 5.81 17.28 -2.29
C THR A 336 4.50 17.95 -2.72
N MET A 337 3.59 17.23 -3.38
CA MET A 337 2.28 17.77 -3.72
C MET A 337 1.44 17.98 -2.45
N PRO A 338 0.81 19.15 -2.29
CA PRO A 338 0.02 19.46 -1.09
C PRO A 338 -1.06 18.42 -0.78
N TYR A 339 -1.77 17.94 -1.80
CA TYR A 339 -2.84 16.97 -1.60
C TYR A 339 -2.33 15.63 -1.06
N TRP A 340 -1.22 15.12 -1.61
CA TRP A 340 -0.60 13.88 -1.10
C TRP A 340 -0.05 14.05 0.32
N PHE A 341 0.50 15.23 0.62
CA PHE A 341 0.93 15.59 1.97
C PHE A 341 -0.26 15.52 2.95
N PHE A 342 -1.40 16.15 2.64
CA PHE A 342 -2.58 16.12 3.51
C PHE A 342 -3.12 14.71 3.68
N LEU A 343 -3.27 13.95 2.60
CA LEU A 343 -3.74 12.56 2.67
C LEU A 343 -2.83 11.68 3.54
N THR A 344 -1.51 11.94 3.56
CA THR A 344 -0.58 11.17 4.40
C THR A 344 -0.67 11.52 5.89
N HIS A 345 -1.19 12.70 6.21
CA HIS A 345 -1.36 13.19 7.58
C HIS A 345 -2.80 13.09 8.07
N GLN A 346 -3.67 12.42 7.32
CA GLN A 346 -5.06 12.21 7.68
C GLN A 346 -5.31 10.72 7.83
N THR A 347 -5.72 10.28 9.03
CA THR A 347 -6.17 8.91 9.26
C THR A 347 -7.55 8.66 8.62
N MET A 348 -7.57 8.54 7.30
CA MET A 348 -8.77 8.39 6.48
C MET A 348 -8.63 7.23 5.50
N THR A 349 -9.78 6.75 5.01
CA THR A 349 -9.89 5.68 4.01
C THR A 349 -9.26 5.98 2.66
N ASP A 350 -8.94 7.24 2.40
CA ASP A 350 -8.42 7.74 1.14
C ASP A 350 -7.02 7.20 0.83
N MET A 351 -6.09 7.22 1.80
CA MET A 351 -4.74 6.67 1.57
C MET A 351 -4.75 5.15 1.35
N PRO A 352 -5.49 4.33 2.14
CA PRO A 352 -5.71 2.92 1.83
C PRO A 352 -6.31 2.66 0.46
N TYR A 353 -7.11 3.58 -0.08
CA TYR A 353 -7.70 3.48 -1.41
C TYR A 353 -6.71 3.87 -2.52
N VAL A 354 -5.95 4.95 -2.34
CA VAL A 354 -5.05 5.51 -3.37
C VAL A 354 -3.71 4.79 -3.45
N ALA A 355 -3.14 4.35 -2.32
CA ALA A 355 -1.83 3.69 -2.30
C ALA A 355 -1.71 2.38 -3.13
N PRO A 356 -2.75 1.53 -3.25
CA PRO A 356 -2.70 0.33 -4.09
C PRO A 356 -3.07 0.56 -5.57
N LEU A 357 -3.58 1.73 -5.94
CA LEU A 357 -3.83 2.14 -7.33
C LEU A 357 -2.54 2.61 -8.01
#